data_AF-A0A534RQG6-F1
#
_entry.id   AF-A0A534RQG6-F1
#
_cell.length_a   1.000
_cell.length_b   1.000
_cell.length_c   1.000
_cell.angle_alpha   90.00
_cell.angle_beta   90.00
_cell.angle_gamma   90.00
#
_symmetry.space_group_name_H-M   'P 1'
#
loop_
_entity.id
_entity.type
_entity.pdbx_description
1 polymer ?
#
loop_
_entity_poly.entity_id
_entity_poly.type
_entity_poly.pdbx_seq_one_letter_code
_entity_poly.pdbx_strand_id
1 'polypeptide(L)'
;MRFWKSLVMVGVAVLFLAGPALAYHDEYDDSESNPLRVAAYILHPVGFTLEWLVFRPMHALVSQPDLEPISGHYRPHGWGFEAGMPEMSGEMGSSPSATAPPAPTVSTADAEAARRAAEEARAAAEEAKRAAEEAARAAEKATRGFEKSLRK
;
A
#
# COMPACT_ATOMS: atom_id res chain seq x y z
N MET A 1 -10.25 -5.00 29.70
CA MET A 1 -9.97 -6.08 28.73
C MET A 1 -11.03 -6.26 27.62
N ARG A 2 -12.32 -5.92 27.82
CA ARG A 2 -13.34 -6.05 26.75
C ARG A 2 -13.22 -4.98 25.65
N PHE A 3 -12.79 -3.77 26.02
CA PHE A 3 -12.69 -2.62 25.11
C PHE A 3 -11.68 -2.81 23.97
N TRP A 4 -10.51 -3.40 24.24
CA TRP A 4 -9.51 -3.73 23.22
C TRP A 4 -10.08 -4.72 22.20
N LYS A 5 -10.76 -5.79 22.65
CA LYS A 5 -11.34 -6.81 21.78
C LYS A 5 -12.36 -6.22 20.81
N SER A 6 -13.19 -5.29 21.29
CA SER A 6 -14.14 -4.55 20.44
C SER A 6 -13.42 -3.68 19.42
N LEU A 7 -12.32 -3.01 19.79
CA LEU A 7 -11.54 -2.17 18.88
C LEU A 7 -10.86 -2.99 17.78
N VAL A 8 -10.29 -4.15 18.12
CA VAL A 8 -9.72 -5.09 17.14
C VAL A 8 -10.80 -5.64 16.22
N MET A 9 -11.96 -6.03 16.76
CA MET A 9 -13.07 -6.55 15.94
C MET A 9 -13.62 -5.49 14.99
N VAL A 10 -13.73 -4.24 15.43
CA VAL A 10 -14.16 -3.14 14.54
C VAL A 10 -13.11 -2.87 13.47
N GLY A 11 -11.81 -2.87 13.81
CA GLY A 11 -10.73 -2.71 12.83
C GLY A 11 -10.73 -3.82 11.78
N VAL A 12 -10.91 -5.07 12.20
CA VAL A 12 -11.05 -6.23 11.29
C VAL A 12 -12.31 -6.08 10.43
N ALA A 13 -13.45 -5.72 11.01
CA ALA A 13 -14.70 -5.53 10.27
C ALA A 13 -14.58 -4.41 9.20
N VAL A 14 -13.93 -3.30 9.54
CA VAL A 14 -13.68 -2.20 8.59
C VAL A 14 -12.75 -2.64 7.46
N LEU A 15 -11.69 -3.41 7.77
CA LEU A 15 -10.78 -3.96 6.75
C LEU A 15 -11.53 -4.88 5.77
N PHE A 16 -12.38 -5.78 6.28
CA PHE A 16 -13.16 -6.70 5.46
C PHE A 16 -14.27 -6.00 4.65
N LEU A 17 -14.87 -4.92 5.16
CA LEU A 17 -15.89 -4.17 4.42
C LEU A 17 -15.29 -3.22 3.36
N ALA A 18 -14.13 -2.61 3.64
CA ALA A 18 -13.51 -1.66 2.72
C ALA A 18 -12.69 -2.33 1.61
N GLY A 19 -12.19 -3.55 1.85
CA GLY A 19 -11.38 -4.30 0.88
C GLY A 19 -12.04 -4.45 -0.50
N PRO A 20 -13.29 -4.96 -0.59
CA PRO A 20 -13.98 -5.12 -1.86
C PRO A 20 -14.25 -3.79 -2.59
N ALA A 21 -14.50 -2.70 -1.85
CA ALA A 21 -14.77 -1.39 -2.43
C ALA A 21 -13.52 -0.73 -3.05
N LEU A 22 -12.32 -1.18 -2.66
CA LEU A 22 -11.04 -0.72 -3.19
C LEU A 22 -10.41 -1.73 -4.17
N ALA A 23 -11.03 -2.89 -4.35
CA ALA A 23 -10.55 -3.88 -5.30
C ALA A 23 -10.92 -3.44 -6.71
N TYR A 24 -9.93 -2.98 -7.47
CA TYR A 24 -10.04 -2.81 -8.90
C TYR A 24 -10.16 -4.21 -9.53
N HIS A 25 -11.26 -4.48 -10.23
CA HIS A 25 -11.43 -5.73 -10.96
C HIS A 25 -10.56 -5.69 -12.22
N ASP A 26 -9.41 -6.37 -12.17
CA ASP A 26 -8.66 -6.68 -13.38
C ASP A 26 -9.40 -7.78 -14.16
N GLU A 27 -9.27 -7.78 -15.49
CA GLU A 27 -9.83 -8.86 -16.30
C GLU A 27 -9.07 -10.16 -16.00
N TYR A 28 -9.82 -11.21 -15.69
CA TYR A 28 -9.25 -12.52 -15.38
C TYR A 28 -8.42 -13.03 -16.57
N ASP A 29 -7.15 -13.30 -16.33
CA ASP A 29 -6.22 -13.92 -17.29
C ASP A 29 -5.83 -15.32 -16.80
N ASP A 30 -5.68 -16.29 -17.70
CA ASP A 30 -5.28 -17.66 -17.36
C ASP A 30 -3.90 -17.71 -16.69
N SER A 31 -3.06 -16.68 -16.91
CA SER A 31 -1.79 -16.51 -16.19
C SER A 31 -1.95 -16.30 -14.67
N GLU A 32 -3.15 -15.95 -14.19
CA GLU A 32 -3.48 -15.76 -12.78
C GLU A 32 -3.65 -17.08 -12.02
N SER A 33 -3.93 -18.17 -12.72
CA SER A 33 -4.04 -19.52 -12.15
C SER A 33 -2.69 -20.21 -11.92
N ASN A 34 -1.57 -19.51 -12.07
CA ASN A 34 -0.25 -20.07 -11.81
C ASN A 34 -0.11 -20.42 -10.31
N PRO A 35 0.18 -21.68 -9.93
CA PRO A 35 0.24 -22.08 -8.53
C PRO A 35 1.32 -21.34 -7.73
N LEU A 36 2.42 -20.92 -8.38
CA LEU A 36 3.45 -20.10 -7.74
C LEU A 36 2.94 -18.67 -7.45
N ARG A 37 2.10 -18.12 -8.32
CA ARG A 37 1.49 -16.79 -8.13
C ARG A 37 0.50 -16.82 -6.96
N VAL A 38 -0.32 -17.87 -6.87
CA VAL A 38 -1.23 -18.07 -5.73
C VAL A 38 -0.44 -18.19 -4.41
N ALA A 39 0.63 -18.98 -4.40
CA ALA A 39 1.51 -19.05 -3.24
C ALA A 39 2.10 -17.67 -2.90
N ALA A 40 2.57 -16.93 -3.91
CA ALA A 40 3.10 -15.58 -3.72
C ALA A 40 2.05 -14.63 -3.11
N TYR A 41 0.78 -14.69 -3.51
CA TYR A 41 -0.28 -13.87 -2.90
C TYR A 41 -0.50 -14.17 -1.42
N ILE A 42 -0.37 -15.43 -1.00
CA ILE A 42 -0.46 -15.82 0.42
C ILE A 42 0.78 -15.36 1.18
N LEU A 43 1.97 -15.52 0.59
CA LEU A 43 3.24 -15.15 1.22
C LEU A 43 3.46 -13.63 1.27
N HIS A 44 2.95 -12.88 0.29
CA HIS A 44 3.17 -11.45 0.15
C HIS A 44 2.83 -10.64 1.43
N PRO A 45 1.64 -10.76 2.04
CA PRO A 45 1.33 -10.03 3.28
C PRO A 45 2.26 -10.44 4.45
N VAL A 46 2.73 -11.69 4.49
CA VAL A 46 3.70 -12.14 5.50
C VAL A 46 5.06 -11.49 5.26
N GLY A 47 5.54 -11.49 4.02
CA GLY A 47 6.80 -10.83 3.64
C GLY A 47 6.74 -9.32 3.93
N PHE A 48 5.65 -8.67 3.54
CA PHE A 48 5.42 -7.25 3.79
C PHE A 48 5.42 -6.93 5.29
N THR A 49 4.72 -7.71 6.11
CA THR A 49 4.72 -7.48 7.57
C THR A 49 6.09 -7.71 8.20
N LEU A 50 6.85 -8.72 7.75
CA LEU A 50 8.23 -8.93 8.21
C LEU A 50 9.16 -7.78 7.80
N GLU A 51 9.03 -7.26 6.58
CA GLU A 51 9.78 -6.09 6.13
C GLU A 51 9.56 -4.90 7.08
N TRP A 52 8.30 -4.58 7.34
CA TRP A 52 7.95 -3.38 8.10
C TRP A 52 8.20 -3.51 9.59
N LEU A 53 7.94 -4.67 10.19
CA LEU A 53 8.02 -4.85 11.64
C LEU A 53 9.38 -5.34 12.12
N VAL A 54 10.14 -6.04 11.26
CA VAL A 54 11.42 -6.65 11.65
C VAL A 54 12.57 -5.98 10.91
N PHE A 55 12.58 -6.11 9.58
CA PHE A 55 13.76 -5.74 8.80
C PHE A 55 14.01 -4.22 8.78
N ARG A 56 12.97 -3.39 8.66
CA ARG A 56 13.12 -1.92 8.66
C ARG A 56 13.64 -1.36 9.99
N PRO A 57 13.07 -1.72 11.17
CA PRO A 57 13.64 -1.30 12.44
C PRO A 57 15.07 -1.81 12.65
N MET A 58 15.36 -3.06 12.30
CA MET A 58 16.72 -3.59 12.38
C MET A 58 17.69 -2.81 11.50
N HIS A 59 17.31 -2.50 10.25
CA HIS A 59 18.10 -1.67 9.36
C HIS A 59 18.33 -0.28 9.95
N ALA A 60 17.30 0.36 10.51
CA ALA A 60 17.41 1.68 11.14
C ALA A 60 18.37 1.66 12.35
N LEU A 61 18.41 0.57 13.11
CA LEU A 61 19.35 0.40 14.21
C LEU A 61 20.79 0.20 13.70
N VAL A 62 20.98 -0.67 12.70
CA VAL A 62 22.31 -1.01 12.18
C VAL A 62 22.95 0.12 11.35
N SER A 63 22.13 0.98 10.76
CA SER A 63 22.57 2.14 9.95
C SER A 63 22.91 3.39 10.75
N GLN A 64 22.98 3.30 12.08
CA GLN A 64 23.42 4.43 12.91
C GLN A 64 24.91 4.72 12.70
N PRO A 65 25.32 6.00 12.59
CA PRO A 65 26.72 6.38 12.35
C PRO A 65 27.65 5.86 13.46
N ASP A 66 27.16 5.83 14.70
CA ASP A 66 27.93 5.36 15.86
C ASP A 66 28.19 3.85 15.83
N LEU A 67 27.41 3.10 15.05
CA LEU A 67 27.54 1.65 14.90
C LEU A 67 28.33 1.24 13.65
N GLU A 68 28.73 2.18 12.79
CA GLU A 68 29.53 1.91 11.57
C GLU A 68 30.78 1.03 11.81
N PRO A 69 31.56 1.20 12.91
CA PRO A 69 32.73 0.37 13.16
C PRO A 69 32.40 -1.12 13.40
N ILE A 70 31.19 -1.42 13.87
CA ILE A 70 30.75 -2.78 14.23
C ILE A 70 29.88 -3.37 13.12
N SER A 71 28.99 -2.57 12.52
CA SER A 71 28.09 -3.00 11.45
C SER A 71 28.79 -3.09 10.09
N GLY A 72 29.95 -2.46 9.92
CA GLY A 72 30.65 -2.40 8.64
C GLY A 72 29.90 -1.60 7.58
N HIS A 73 28.88 -0.83 7.96
CA HIS A 73 28.14 0.09 7.09
C HIS A 73 28.99 1.33 6.82
N TYR A 74 30.12 1.17 6.12
CA TYR A 74 30.87 2.31 5.60
C TYR A 74 29.92 3.06 4.66
N ARG A 75 29.64 4.34 4.94
CA ARG A 75 29.00 5.21 3.94
C ARG A 75 30.00 5.50 2.84
N PRO A 76 29.84 4.85 1.67
CA PRO A 76 29.76 5.61 0.45
C PRO A 76 28.44 5.27 -0.23
N HIS A 77 27.33 5.82 0.27
CA HIS A 77 26.13 5.97 -0.55
C HIS A 77 26.30 7.18 -1.48
N GLY A 78 27.38 7.14 -2.24
CA GLY A 78 27.58 7.86 -3.46
C GLY A 78 28.03 6.80 -4.46
N TRP A 79 27.11 5.95 -4.91
CA TRP A 79 27.26 5.38 -6.25
C TRP A 79 27.07 6.53 -7.22
N GLY A 80 28.06 7.42 -7.28
CA GLY A 80 28.32 8.18 -8.47
C GLY A 80 28.69 7.14 -9.52
N PHE A 81 27.78 6.87 -10.44
CA PHE A 81 28.10 6.22 -11.72
C PHE A 81 29.24 6.95 -12.48
N GLU A 82 29.69 8.11 -12.00
CA GLU A 82 30.83 8.89 -12.51
C GLU A 82 32.22 8.41 -12.03
N ALA A 83 32.37 7.69 -10.91
CA ALA A 83 33.70 7.54 -10.29
C ALA A 83 34.47 6.24 -10.64
N GLY A 84 33.91 5.35 -11.46
CA GLY A 84 34.47 4.00 -11.63
C GLY A 84 34.36 3.37 -13.02
N MET A 85 34.03 4.13 -14.05
CA MET A 85 34.04 3.62 -15.43
C MET A 85 35.38 4.03 -16.07
N PRO A 86 36.36 3.13 -16.27
CA PRO A 86 37.43 3.42 -17.21
C PRO A 86 36.78 3.75 -18.55
N GLU A 87 37.17 4.87 -19.17
CA GLU A 87 36.82 5.19 -20.56
C GLU A 87 37.30 4.05 -21.46
N MET A 88 36.44 3.05 -21.67
CA MET A 88 36.58 2.13 -22.79
C MET A 88 36.02 2.84 -24.02
N SER A 89 36.81 3.78 -24.55
CA SER A 89 36.66 4.33 -25.89
C SER A 89 37.07 3.28 -26.94
N GLY A 90 36.44 2.09 -26.87
CA GLY A 90 36.57 1.04 -27.85
C GLY A 90 35.35 1.09 -28.75
N GLU A 91 35.56 1.42 -30.01
CA GLU A 91 34.60 1.31 -31.11
C GLU A 91 33.88 -0.06 -31.07
N MET A 92 32.70 -0.10 -30.44
CA MET A 92 31.82 -1.26 -30.52
C MET A 92 30.68 -0.88 -31.46
N GLY A 93 30.66 -1.58 -32.59
CA GLY A 93 29.87 -1.25 -33.77
C GLY A 93 28.42 -0.87 -33.48
N SER A 94 27.94 0.09 -34.25
CA SER A 94 26.58 0.60 -34.28
C SER A 94 25.54 -0.53 -34.21
N SER A 95 25.03 -0.79 -33.01
CA SER A 95 23.77 -1.51 -32.85
C SER A 95 22.67 -0.72 -33.59
N PRO A 96 21.76 -1.39 -34.33
CA PRO A 96 20.68 -0.70 -35.00
C PRO A 96 19.85 0.02 -33.95
N SER A 97 19.74 1.34 -34.12
CA SER A 97 18.85 2.19 -33.34
C SER A 97 17.43 1.65 -33.50
N ALA A 98 16.99 0.81 -32.55
CA ALA A 98 15.60 0.45 -32.41
C ALA A 98 14.85 1.74 -32.07
N THR A 99 14.08 2.25 -33.03
CA THR A 99 13.12 3.33 -32.82
C THR A 99 12.33 3.01 -31.56
N ALA A 100 12.40 3.89 -30.56
CA ALA A 100 11.63 3.76 -29.34
C ALA A 100 10.15 3.57 -29.70
N PRO A 101 9.45 2.57 -29.13
CA PRO A 101 8.01 2.45 -29.32
C PRO A 101 7.34 3.77 -28.88
N PRO A 102 6.31 4.25 -29.62
CA PRO A 102 5.61 5.46 -29.22
C PRO A 102 5.05 5.29 -27.81
N ALA A 103 5.20 6.33 -26.99
CA ALA A 103 4.66 6.35 -25.64
C ALA A 103 3.16 5.95 -25.67
N PRO A 104 2.68 5.14 -24.71
CA PRO A 104 1.28 4.73 -24.68
C PRO A 104 0.39 5.97 -24.63
N THR A 105 -0.35 6.20 -25.71
CA THR A 105 -1.36 7.26 -25.76
C THR A 105 -2.54 6.78 -24.93
N VAL A 106 -2.67 7.27 -23.70
CA VAL A 106 -3.86 7.07 -22.88
C VAL A 106 -5.05 7.64 -23.67
N SER A 107 -6.02 6.78 -24.00
CA SER A 107 -7.19 7.21 -24.76
C SER A 107 -7.95 8.23 -23.92
N THR A 108 -8.49 9.28 -24.55
CA THR A 108 -9.33 10.26 -23.86
C THR A 108 -10.56 9.61 -23.22
N ALA A 109 -11.01 8.47 -23.77
CA ALA A 109 -12.06 7.64 -23.19
C ALA A 109 -11.64 7.02 -21.84
N ASP A 110 -10.40 6.54 -21.71
CA ASP A 110 -9.87 5.97 -20.47
C ASP A 110 -9.72 7.04 -19.38
N ALA A 111 -9.31 8.25 -19.79
CA ALA A 111 -9.19 9.39 -18.89
C ALA A 111 -10.56 9.89 -18.39
N GLU A 112 -11.60 9.85 -19.22
CA GLU A 112 -12.97 10.18 -18.80
C GLU A 112 -13.57 9.09 -17.90
N ALA A 113 -13.33 7.82 -18.20
CA ALA A 113 -13.73 6.70 -17.34
C ALA A 113 -13.09 6.81 -15.95
N ALA A 114 -11.80 7.13 -15.88
CA ALA A 114 -11.09 7.35 -14.61
C ALA A 114 -11.67 8.52 -13.81
N ARG A 115 -12.09 9.61 -14.46
CA ARG A 115 -12.73 10.76 -13.79
C ARG A 115 -14.10 10.41 -13.22
N ARG A 116 -14.93 9.66 -13.97
CA ARG A 116 -16.24 9.20 -13.49
C ARG A 116 -16.09 8.25 -12.29
N ALA A 117 -15.16 7.30 -12.36
CA ALA A 117 -14.85 6.42 -11.25
C ALA A 117 -14.38 7.19 -10.00
N ALA A 118 -13.58 8.24 -10.18
CA ALA A 118 -13.13 9.09 -9.07
C ALA A 118 -14.27 9.91 -8.44
N GLU A 119 -15.26 10.36 -9.23
CA GLU A 119 -16.44 11.07 -8.72
C GLU A 119 -17.39 10.12 -7.96
N GLU A 120 -17.61 8.92 -8.48
CA GLU A 120 -18.40 7.88 -7.80
C GLU A 120 -17.77 7.47 -6.46
N ALA A 121 -16.45 7.30 -6.43
CA ALA A 121 -15.72 6.98 -5.20
C ALA A 121 -15.84 8.09 -4.15
N ARG A 122 -15.83 9.37 -4.57
CA ARG A 122 -16.04 10.51 -3.67
C ARG A 122 -17.46 10.55 -3.11
N ALA A 123 -18.46 10.28 -3.95
CA ALA A 123 -19.84 10.21 -3.52
C ALA A 123 -20.06 9.09 -2.48
N ALA A 124 -19.49 7.91 -2.73
CA ALA A 124 -19.55 6.77 -1.79
C ALA A 124 -18.83 7.08 -0.47
N ALA A 125 -17.69 7.78 -0.50
CA ALA A 125 -16.97 8.18 0.71
C ALA A 125 -17.78 9.16 1.58
N GLU A 126 -18.48 10.12 0.97
CA GLU A 126 -19.37 11.03 1.71
C GLU A 126 -20.58 10.32 2.31
N GLU A 127 -21.15 9.33 1.60
CA GLU A 127 -22.22 8.49 2.15
C GLU A 127 -21.74 7.67 3.34
N ALA A 128 -20.56 7.04 3.24
CA ALA A 128 -19.96 6.29 4.34
C ALA A 128 -19.69 7.17 5.57
N LYS A 129 -19.23 8.41 5.34
CA LYS A 129 -19.03 9.39 6.42
C LYS A 129 -20.34 9.74 7.11
N ARG A 130 -21.43 9.97 6.36
CA ARG A 130 -22.76 10.23 6.95
C ARG A 130 -23.25 9.05 7.78
N ALA A 131 -23.11 7.83 7.26
CA ALA A 131 -23.49 6.62 7.98
C ALA A 131 -22.69 6.45 9.29
N ALA A 132 -21.39 6.77 9.27
CA ALA A 132 -20.55 6.73 10.47
C ALA A 132 -20.98 7.78 11.51
N GLU A 133 -21.33 8.99 11.10
CA GLU A 133 -21.86 10.03 12.00
C GLU A 133 -23.21 9.65 12.61
N GLU A 134 -24.10 9.02 11.84
CA GLU A 134 -25.38 8.52 12.35
C GLU A 134 -25.18 7.40 13.39
N ALA A 135 -24.27 6.47 13.12
CA ALA A 135 -23.90 5.42 14.06
C ALA A 135 -23.32 6.00 15.36
N ALA A 136 -22.47 7.03 15.27
CA ALA A 136 -21.92 7.72 16.43
C ALA A 136 -23.03 8.39 17.27
N ARG A 137 -23.99 9.06 16.64
CA ARG A 137 -25.15 9.66 17.33
C ARG A 137 -26.05 8.62 17.98
N ALA A 138 -26.24 7.47 17.35
CA ALA A 138 -27.01 6.36 17.91
C ALA A 138 -26.32 5.78 19.16
N ALA A 139 -25.00 5.64 19.12
CA ALA A 139 -24.19 5.20 20.27
C ALA A 139 -24.25 6.20 21.45
N GLU A 140 -24.21 7.50 21.17
CA GLU A 140 -24.34 8.54 22.22
C GLU A 140 -25.74 8.51 22.87
N LYS A 141 -26.80 8.33 22.08
CA LYS A 141 -28.17 8.17 22.63
C LYS A 141 -28.29 6.93 23.50
N ALA A 142 -27.72 5.81 23.08
CA ALA A 142 -27.76 4.56 23.84
C ALA A 142 -27.02 4.67 25.18
N THR A 143 -25.83 5.28 25.18
CA THR A 143 -25.04 5.52 26.40
C THR A 143 -25.75 6.46 27.38
N ARG A 144 -26.31 7.58 26.89
CA ARG A 144 -27.08 8.51 27.73
C ARG A 144 -28.38 7.89 28.28
N GLY A 145 -29.03 7.02 27.50
CA GLY A 145 -30.21 6.25 27.94
C GLY A 145 -29.88 5.27 29.07
N PHE A 146 -28.76 4.57 28.95
CA PHE A 146 -28.26 3.65 29.97
C PHE A 146 -27.91 4.39 31.28
N GLU A 147 -27.21 5.52 31.20
CA GLU A 147 -26.86 6.34 32.37
C GLU A 147 -28.11 6.86 33.11
N LYS A 148 -29.16 7.23 32.37
CA LYS A 148 -30.45 7.64 32.95
C LYS A 148 -31.18 6.49 33.67
N SER A 149 -31.03 5.25 33.20
CA SER A 149 -31.60 4.07 33.88
C SER A 149 -30.87 3.68 35.16
N LEU A 150 -29.58 3.99 35.27
CA LEU A 150 -28.76 3.72 36.48
C LEU A 150 -29.00 4.71 37.62
N ARG A 151 -29.59 5.88 37.34
CA ARG A 151 -29.94 6.91 38.33
C ARG A 151 -31.36 6.78 38.89
N LYS A 152 -32.16 5.83 38.41
CA LYS A 152 -33.49 5.49 38.95
C LYS A 152 -33.39 4.28 39.86
#